data_AF-A0A090WD00-F1
#
_entry.id   AF-A0A090WD00-F1
#
_cell.length_a   1.000
_cell.length_b   1.000
_cell.length_c   1.000
_cell.angle_alpha   90.00
_cell.angle_beta   90.00
_cell.angle_gamma   90.00
#
_symmetry.space_group_name_H-M   'P 1'
#
loop_
_entity.id
_entity.type
_entity.pdbx_description
1 polymer ?
#
loop_
_entity_poly.entity_id
_entity_poly.type
_entity_poly.pdbx_seq_one_letter_code
_entity_poly.pdbx_strand_id
1 'polypeptide(L)'
;MCTLITGNRSFGSLVGVTAHEMAHTWFQFLLATNEAKHEWMDEGFTSYISGWAMNDIFERNNPNPSANAYRGYIYLANSGKEQPLTTHADRYMYNEAYGISAYSKGQVFMAQLGYVIGKDNLKKTIKQYFKDWAFKHPTPNDFIRVAEKVSGLELDWYLTDFAQTTNTIDYAVKSVDEKTITLERKGLMPMPIDLKVIYNDGTTENFYIPLQMMRGEKPTSATIIKDWAWAYPTYSFETKKSVKNVQIDLVV
;
A
#
# COMPACT_ATOMS: atom_id res chain seq x y z
N MET A 1 -10.80 10.51 -22.11
CA MET A 1 -9.53 11.23 -21.89
C MET A 1 -8.81 11.45 -23.22
N CYS A 2 -8.14 12.60 -23.39
CA CYS A 2 -7.19 12.84 -24.49
C CYS A 2 -5.81 13.05 -23.87
N THR A 3 -4.85 12.21 -24.23
CA THR A 3 -3.47 12.33 -23.73
C THR A 3 -2.75 13.48 -24.43
N LEU A 4 -2.22 14.43 -23.64
CA LEU A 4 -1.36 15.51 -24.14
C LEU A 4 0.10 15.18 -23.88
N ILE A 5 0.84 14.79 -24.92
CA ILE A 5 2.30 14.65 -24.86
C ILE A 5 2.94 15.93 -25.39
N THR A 6 3.50 16.74 -24.49
CA THR A 6 4.20 17.97 -24.87
C THR A 6 5.60 17.68 -25.43
N GLY A 7 6.05 18.49 -26.39
CA GLY A 7 7.43 18.47 -26.90
C GLY A 7 8.46 18.98 -25.87
N ASN A 8 9.75 18.90 -26.23
CA ASN A 8 10.90 19.41 -25.44
C ASN A 8 11.04 18.83 -24.02
N ARG A 9 10.55 17.61 -23.78
CA ARG A 9 10.73 16.89 -22.51
C ARG A 9 12.06 16.13 -22.52
N SER A 10 12.64 15.91 -21.34
CA SER A 10 13.75 14.96 -21.21
C SER A 10 13.27 13.55 -21.56
N PHE A 11 14.16 12.70 -22.10
CA PHE A 11 13.81 11.35 -22.54
C PHE A 11 13.10 10.54 -21.44
N GLY A 12 13.65 10.54 -20.22
CA GLY A 12 13.06 9.83 -19.09
C GLY A 12 11.65 10.33 -18.72
N SER A 13 11.40 11.64 -18.81
CA SER A 13 10.06 12.20 -18.57
C SER A 13 9.08 11.83 -19.68
N LEU A 14 9.51 11.90 -20.94
CA LEU A 14 8.68 11.53 -22.09
C LEU A 14 8.27 10.06 -22.01
N VAL A 15 9.23 9.15 -21.83
CA VAL A 15 8.95 7.71 -21.72
C VAL A 15 8.07 7.42 -20.51
N GLY A 16 8.30 8.08 -19.37
CA GLY A 16 7.48 7.91 -18.18
C GLY A 16 6.00 8.26 -18.42
N VAL A 17 5.71 9.38 -19.07
CA VAL A 17 4.33 9.73 -19.43
C VAL A 17 3.79 8.75 -20.46
N THR A 18 4.53 8.42 -21.52
CA THR A 18 4.06 7.44 -22.50
C THR A 18 3.71 6.09 -21.84
N ALA A 19 4.50 5.63 -20.87
CA ALA A 19 4.23 4.39 -20.14
C ALA A 19 2.96 4.48 -19.27
N HIS A 20 2.73 5.61 -18.59
CA HIS A 20 1.50 5.86 -17.83
C HIS A 20 0.28 5.82 -18.75
N GLU A 21 0.33 6.57 -19.84
CA GLU A 21 -0.78 6.71 -20.79
C GLU A 21 -1.06 5.39 -21.52
N MET A 22 -0.02 4.59 -21.80
CA MET A 22 -0.20 3.24 -22.32
C MET A 22 -0.89 2.33 -21.29
N ALA A 23 -0.58 2.47 -20.00
CA ALA A 23 -1.17 1.66 -18.94
C ALA A 23 -2.66 1.95 -18.70
N HIS A 24 -3.16 3.14 -19.07
CA HIS A 24 -4.59 3.44 -19.11
C HIS A 24 -5.37 2.51 -20.07
N THR A 25 -4.71 1.84 -21.03
CA THR A 25 -5.32 0.76 -21.82
C THR A 25 -6.00 -0.28 -20.95
N TRP A 26 -5.40 -0.67 -19.81
CA TRP A 26 -6.00 -1.66 -18.93
C TRP A 26 -7.01 -1.07 -17.95
N PHE A 27 -6.61 -0.07 -17.17
CA PHE A 27 -7.41 0.40 -16.04
C PHE A 27 -8.55 1.34 -16.44
N GLN A 28 -8.27 2.26 -17.36
CA GLN A 28 -9.27 3.23 -17.79
C GLN A 28 -10.14 2.69 -18.92
N PHE A 29 -9.54 2.12 -19.98
CA PHE A 29 -10.31 1.76 -21.18
C PHE A 29 -10.96 0.38 -21.06
N LEU A 30 -10.20 -0.65 -20.71
CA LEU A 30 -10.73 -2.01 -20.68
C LEU A 30 -11.51 -2.30 -19.39
N LEU A 31 -11.04 -1.87 -18.23
CA LEU A 31 -11.79 -2.02 -16.98
C LEU A 31 -12.93 -0.98 -16.88
N ALA A 32 -12.71 0.24 -17.39
CA ALA A 32 -13.71 1.32 -17.41
C ALA A 32 -14.22 1.65 -16.01
N THR A 33 -13.30 1.82 -15.05
CA THR A 33 -13.65 2.28 -13.71
C THR A 33 -14.32 3.66 -13.78
N ASN A 34 -15.24 3.94 -12.85
CA ASN A 34 -15.88 5.25 -12.81
C ASN A 34 -14.92 6.30 -12.22
N GLU A 35 -14.17 6.98 -13.10
CA GLU A 35 -13.21 8.03 -12.75
C GLU A 35 -13.78 9.15 -11.87
N ALA A 36 -15.08 9.45 -11.97
CA ALA A 36 -15.68 10.50 -11.14
C ALA A 36 -15.82 10.08 -9.67
N LYS A 37 -15.92 8.77 -9.40
CA LYS A 37 -16.08 8.21 -8.04
C LYS A 37 -14.83 7.52 -7.50
N HIS A 38 -13.98 7.02 -8.40
CA HIS A 38 -12.90 6.09 -8.10
C HIS A 38 -11.63 6.45 -8.90
N GLU A 39 -11.37 7.75 -9.07
CA GLU A 39 -10.24 8.32 -9.81
C GLU A 39 -8.90 7.69 -9.40
N TRP A 40 -8.77 7.33 -8.13
CA TRP A 40 -7.58 6.75 -7.55
C TRP A 40 -7.29 5.32 -7.99
N MET A 41 -8.33 4.58 -8.41
CA MET A 41 -8.15 3.27 -9.02
C MET A 41 -7.61 3.41 -10.44
N ASP A 42 -8.06 4.41 -11.20
CA ASP A 42 -7.57 4.64 -12.55
C ASP A 42 -6.15 5.20 -12.54
N GLU A 43 -5.95 6.34 -11.89
CA GLU A 43 -4.66 7.04 -11.89
C GLU A 43 -3.62 6.34 -11.02
N GLY A 44 -4.02 5.86 -9.85
CA GLY A 44 -3.12 5.21 -8.90
C GLY A 44 -2.64 3.84 -9.38
N PHE A 45 -3.51 3.02 -9.97
CA PHE A 45 -3.10 1.70 -10.46
C PHE A 45 -2.24 1.84 -11.72
N THR A 46 -2.56 2.81 -12.57
CA THR A 46 -1.75 3.18 -13.73
C THR A 46 -0.37 3.68 -13.30
N SER A 47 -0.29 4.55 -12.29
CA SER A 47 0.97 5.03 -11.70
C SER A 47 1.80 3.88 -11.10
N TYR A 48 1.14 2.94 -10.42
CA TYR A 48 1.78 1.76 -9.85
C TYR A 48 2.42 0.88 -10.94
N ILE A 49 1.64 0.46 -11.95
CA ILE A 49 2.14 -0.44 -13.00
C ILE A 49 3.20 0.25 -13.86
N SER A 50 2.99 1.51 -14.26
CA SER A 50 3.97 2.24 -15.07
C SER A 50 5.26 2.48 -14.28
N GLY A 51 5.19 2.79 -12.98
CA GLY A 51 6.36 2.94 -12.12
C GLY A 51 7.22 1.67 -12.03
N TRP A 52 6.59 0.50 -11.86
CA TRP A 52 7.28 -0.79 -11.86
C TRP A 52 7.83 -1.15 -13.25
N ALA A 53 7.05 -0.94 -14.32
CA ALA A 53 7.52 -1.18 -15.69
C ALA A 53 8.75 -0.31 -16.03
N MET A 54 8.73 0.96 -15.64
CA MET A 54 9.87 1.88 -15.81
C MET A 54 11.09 1.46 -14.98
N ASN A 55 10.88 0.93 -13.78
CA ASN A 55 11.98 0.40 -12.97
C ASN A 55 12.68 -0.78 -13.65
N ASP A 56 11.89 -1.68 -14.25
CA ASP A 56 12.38 -2.89 -14.89
C ASP A 56 13.02 -2.60 -16.25
N ILE A 57 12.34 -1.84 -17.12
CA ILE A 57 12.82 -1.50 -18.48
C ILE A 57 14.13 -0.70 -18.45
N PHE A 58 14.29 0.18 -17.47
CA PHE A 58 15.51 1.00 -17.32
C PHE A 58 16.52 0.37 -16.36
N GLU A 59 16.30 -0.86 -15.89
CA GLU A 59 17.22 -1.60 -15.01
C GLU A 59 17.66 -0.79 -13.78
N ARG A 60 16.75 0.01 -13.22
CA ARG A 60 17.07 0.97 -12.14
C ARG A 60 17.39 0.29 -10.82
N ASN A 61 17.03 -0.98 -10.67
CA ASN A 61 17.21 -1.76 -9.44
C ASN A 61 16.66 -1.04 -8.19
N ASN A 62 15.65 -0.18 -8.34
CA ASN A 62 15.04 0.49 -7.20
C ASN A 62 14.12 -0.52 -6.48
N PRO A 63 14.38 -0.85 -5.21
CA PRO A 63 13.56 -1.81 -4.47
C PRO A 63 12.16 -1.28 -4.14
N ASN A 64 11.97 0.05 -4.16
CA ASN A 64 10.67 0.70 -3.95
C ASN A 64 10.39 1.77 -5.02
N PRO A 65 9.86 1.39 -6.19
CA PRO A 65 9.41 2.34 -7.22
C PRO A 65 8.28 3.28 -6.76
N SER A 66 7.63 2.99 -5.62
CA SER A 66 6.54 3.81 -5.06
C SER A 66 7.01 4.80 -3.99
N ALA A 67 8.32 4.90 -3.71
CA ALA A 67 8.85 5.79 -2.67
C ALA A 67 8.43 7.27 -2.86
N ASN A 68 8.33 7.74 -4.10
CA ASN A 68 7.87 9.11 -4.38
C ASN A 68 6.37 9.28 -4.08
N ALA A 69 5.56 8.27 -4.39
CA ALA A 69 4.13 8.26 -4.08
C ALA A 69 3.89 8.24 -2.57
N TYR A 70 4.68 7.47 -1.81
CA TYR A 70 4.67 7.54 -0.34
C TYR A 70 4.97 8.95 0.17
N ARG A 71 5.99 9.64 -0.36
CA ARG A 71 6.27 11.03 0.04
C ARG A 71 5.10 11.97 -0.25
N GLY A 72 4.45 11.83 -1.41
CA GLY A 72 3.26 12.61 -1.75
C GLY A 72 2.09 12.35 -0.80
N TYR A 73 1.78 11.07 -0.56
CA TYR A 73 0.73 10.68 0.37
C TYR A 73 0.99 11.15 1.80
N ILE A 74 2.19 10.93 2.34
CA ILE A 74 2.57 11.35 3.69
C ILE A 74 2.49 12.87 3.85
N TYR A 75 2.87 13.63 2.82
CA TYR A 75 2.69 15.08 2.82
C TYR A 75 1.20 15.45 2.93
N LEU A 76 0.32 14.84 2.12
CA LEU A 76 -1.12 15.10 2.19
C LEU A 76 -1.72 14.71 3.54
N ALA A 77 -1.38 13.52 4.06
CA ALA A 77 -1.88 13.05 5.36
C ALA A 77 -1.51 13.99 6.52
N ASN A 78 -0.33 14.61 6.46
CA ASN A 78 0.12 15.58 7.47
C ASN A 78 -0.36 17.03 7.22
N SER A 79 -1.00 17.30 6.08
CA SER A 79 -1.36 18.68 5.69
C SER A 79 -2.63 19.21 6.35
N GLY A 80 -3.45 18.33 6.94
CA GLY A 80 -4.81 18.67 7.38
C GLY A 80 -5.82 18.91 6.25
N LYS A 81 -5.44 18.67 4.99
CA LYS A 81 -6.28 18.84 3.79
C LYS A 81 -6.74 17.53 3.17
N GLU A 82 -6.32 16.39 3.72
CA GLU A 82 -6.69 15.08 3.20
C GLU A 82 -8.21 14.89 3.20
N GLN A 83 -8.72 14.28 2.13
CA GLN A 83 -10.10 13.82 2.05
C GLN A 83 -10.11 12.33 1.66
N PRO A 84 -11.11 11.54 2.11
CA PRO A 84 -11.23 10.13 1.74
C PRO A 84 -11.25 9.92 0.22
N LEU A 85 -10.74 8.79 -0.25
CA LEU A 85 -10.77 8.37 -1.66
C LEU A 85 -12.18 8.05 -2.17
N THR A 86 -13.19 8.12 -1.30
CA THR A 86 -14.62 8.10 -1.65
C THR A 86 -15.17 9.48 -2.01
N THR A 87 -14.35 10.54 -1.88
CA THR A 87 -14.70 11.89 -2.31
C THR A 87 -14.83 11.91 -3.82
N HIS A 88 -15.98 12.34 -4.33
CA HIS A 88 -16.19 12.49 -5.76
C HIS A 88 -15.17 13.49 -6.35
N ALA A 89 -14.64 13.21 -7.54
CA ALA A 89 -13.51 13.92 -8.15
C ALA A 89 -13.69 15.45 -8.22
N ASP A 90 -14.91 15.93 -8.48
CA ASP A 90 -15.25 17.37 -8.55
C ASP A 90 -15.61 18.02 -7.20
N ARG A 91 -15.52 17.28 -6.09
CA ARG A 91 -15.89 17.74 -4.73
C ARG A 91 -14.72 17.84 -3.76
N TYR A 92 -13.51 17.59 -4.24
CA TYR A 92 -12.33 17.91 -3.44
C TYR A 92 -12.30 19.43 -3.18
N MET A 93 -12.04 19.80 -1.94
CA MET A 93 -11.88 21.20 -1.54
C MET A 93 -10.62 21.82 -2.15
N TYR A 94 -9.59 21.00 -2.36
CA TYR A 94 -8.30 21.43 -2.89
C TYR A 94 -7.90 20.56 -4.09
N ASN A 95 -7.52 21.19 -5.20
CA ASN A 95 -6.99 20.49 -6.38
C ASN A 95 -5.72 19.68 -6.05
N GLU A 96 -4.89 20.18 -5.12
CA GLU A 96 -3.72 19.46 -4.60
C GLU A 96 -4.12 18.14 -3.92
N ALA A 97 -5.18 18.16 -3.11
CA ALA A 97 -5.68 16.95 -2.45
C ALA A 97 -6.21 15.95 -3.48
N TYR A 98 -6.99 16.40 -4.47
CA TYR A 98 -7.42 15.55 -5.59
C TYR A 98 -6.24 14.89 -6.30
N GLY A 99 -5.24 15.68 -6.72
CA GLY A 99 -4.10 15.16 -7.48
C GLY A 99 -3.25 14.17 -6.67
N ILE A 100 -3.00 14.44 -5.39
CA ILE A 100 -2.23 13.51 -4.56
C ILE A 100 -3.07 12.25 -4.26
N SER A 101 -4.37 12.39 -4.00
CA SER A 101 -5.28 11.26 -3.76
C SER A 101 -5.37 10.32 -4.98
N ALA A 102 -5.62 10.89 -6.16
CA ALA A 102 -5.79 10.12 -7.40
C ALA A 102 -4.51 9.35 -7.77
N TYR A 103 -3.36 10.03 -7.77
CA TYR A 103 -2.11 9.43 -8.26
C TYR A 103 -1.31 8.77 -7.13
N SER A 104 -0.90 9.55 -6.13
CA SER A 104 0.06 9.08 -5.11
C SER A 104 -0.59 8.14 -4.11
N LYS A 105 -1.72 8.53 -3.50
CA LYS A 105 -2.41 7.69 -2.51
C LYS A 105 -2.98 6.43 -3.16
N GLY A 106 -3.52 6.53 -4.38
CA GLY A 106 -3.94 5.36 -5.17
C GLY A 106 -2.79 4.40 -5.50
N GLN A 107 -1.60 4.91 -5.83
CA GLN A 107 -0.40 4.08 -6.03
C GLN A 107 0.05 3.42 -4.71
N VAL A 108 0.03 4.17 -3.60
CA VAL A 108 0.36 3.63 -2.28
C VAL A 108 -0.63 2.53 -1.89
N PHE A 109 -1.92 2.67 -2.20
CA PHE A 109 -2.90 1.62 -1.95
C PHE A 109 -2.46 0.27 -2.53
N MET A 110 -1.96 0.27 -3.77
CA MET A 110 -1.46 -0.94 -4.42
C MET A 110 -0.16 -1.46 -3.79
N ALA A 111 0.80 -0.57 -3.54
CA ALA A 111 2.08 -0.94 -2.96
C ALA A 111 1.91 -1.54 -1.54
N GLN A 112 1.10 -0.89 -0.71
CA GLN A 112 0.82 -1.30 0.65
C GLN A 112 -0.09 -2.55 0.69
N LEU A 113 -1.02 -2.73 -0.25
CA LEU A 113 -1.73 -4.00 -0.38
C LEU A 113 -0.73 -5.15 -0.64
N GLY A 114 0.28 -4.93 -1.47
CA GLY A 114 1.37 -5.90 -1.70
C GLY A 114 2.19 -6.21 -0.45
N TYR A 115 2.34 -5.24 0.46
CA TYR A 115 2.92 -5.48 1.78
C TYR A 115 2.00 -6.36 2.65
N VAL A 116 0.68 -6.14 2.61
CA VAL A 116 -0.31 -6.88 3.40
C VAL A 116 -0.48 -8.32 2.91
N ILE A 117 -0.62 -8.56 1.61
CA ILE A 117 -0.97 -9.89 1.07
C ILE A 117 0.22 -10.65 0.47
N GLY A 118 1.37 -9.98 0.34
CA GLY A 118 2.57 -10.48 -0.34
C GLY A 118 2.60 -10.11 -1.84
N LYS A 119 3.81 -9.83 -2.35
CA LYS A 119 4.04 -9.34 -3.72
C LYS A 119 3.49 -10.26 -4.81
N ASP A 120 3.63 -11.57 -4.65
CA ASP A 120 3.15 -12.54 -5.64
C ASP A 120 1.62 -12.64 -5.66
N ASN A 121 0.98 -12.55 -4.50
CA ASN A 121 -0.47 -12.49 -4.42
C ASN A 121 -1.00 -11.19 -5.01
N LEU A 122 -0.31 -10.05 -4.83
CA LEU A 122 -0.68 -8.80 -5.51
C LEU A 122 -0.57 -8.93 -7.04
N LYS A 123 0.53 -9.50 -7.56
CA LYS A 123 0.68 -9.74 -9.00
C LYS A 123 -0.44 -10.62 -9.57
N LYS A 124 -0.79 -11.70 -8.85
CA LYS A 124 -1.92 -12.58 -9.21
C LYS A 124 -3.25 -11.83 -9.14
N THR A 125 -3.45 -11.01 -8.11
CA THR A 125 -4.65 -10.18 -7.93
C THR A 125 -4.87 -9.24 -9.10
N ILE A 126 -3.84 -8.49 -9.52
CA ILE A 126 -3.94 -7.56 -10.66
C ILE A 126 -4.35 -8.30 -11.94
N LYS A 127 -3.71 -9.45 -12.22
CA LYS A 127 -4.02 -10.27 -13.41
C LYS A 127 -5.43 -10.84 -13.36
N GLN A 128 -5.83 -11.37 -12.20
CA GLN A 128 -7.15 -11.97 -12.02
C GLN A 128 -8.24 -10.91 -12.08
N TYR A 129 -8.01 -9.73 -11.49
CA TYR A 129 -8.91 -8.59 -11.54
C TYR A 129 -9.17 -8.16 -12.99
N PHE A 130 -8.10 -7.99 -13.78
CA PHE A 130 -8.24 -7.68 -15.20
C PHE A 130 -9.04 -8.75 -15.95
N LYS A 131 -8.73 -10.03 -15.74
CA LYS A 131 -9.42 -11.16 -16.39
C LYS A 131 -10.91 -11.18 -16.05
N ASP A 132 -11.27 -10.94 -14.80
CA ASP A 132 -12.64 -11.06 -14.32
C ASP A 132 -13.49 -9.84 -14.66
N TRP A 133 -12.89 -8.64 -14.72
CA TRP A 133 -13.60 -7.37 -14.77
C TRP A 133 -13.40 -6.55 -16.06
N ALA A 134 -12.56 -7.00 -16.99
CA ALA A 134 -12.49 -6.37 -18.30
C ALA A 134 -13.90 -6.28 -18.93
N PHE A 135 -14.25 -5.08 -19.40
CA PHE A 135 -15.53 -4.67 -19.97
C PHE A 135 -16.73 -4.68 -19.01
N LYS A 136 -16.51 -4.55 -17.68
CA LYS A 136 -17.57 -4.66 -16.66
C LYS A 136 -17.73 -3.49 -15.68
N HIS A 137 -16.86 -2.47 -15.71
CA HIS A 137 -16.96 -1.28 -14.84
C HIS A 137 -16.90 -1.61 -13.33
N PRO A 138 -15.78 -2.16 -12.84
CA PRO A 138 -15.62 -2.56 -11.44
C PRO A 138 -15.64 -1.38 -10.46
N THR A 139 -15.94 -1.70 -9.21
CA THR A 139 -15.84 -0.81 -8.04
C THR A 139 -14.66 -1.21 -7.14
N PRO A 140 -14.28 -0.39 -6.15
CA PRO A 140 -13.23 -0.75 -5.19
C PRO A 140 -13.48 -2.07 -4.46
N ASN A 141 -14.75 -2.38 -4.16
CA ASN A 141 -15.14 -3.64 -3.54
C ASN A 141 -14.80 -4.83 -4.43
N ASP A 142 -14.98 -4.71 -5.75
CA ASP A 142 -14.71 -5.80 -6.69
C ASP A 142 -13.23 -6.15 -6.75
N PHE A 143 -12.37 -5.12 -6.74
CA PHE A 143 -10.92 -5.31 -6.66
C PHE A 143 -10.51 -6.01 -5.36
N ILE A 144 -11.04 -5.56 -4.22
CA ILE A 144 -10.72 -6.12 -2.91
C ILE A 144 -11.20 -7.57 -2.80
N ARG A 145 -12.39 -7.89 -3.29
CA ARG A 145 -12.90 -9.28 -3.30
C ARG A 145 -12.05 -10.21 -4.17
N VAL A 146 -11.43 -9.70 -5.24
CA VAL A 146 -10.43 -10.48 -6.00
C VAL A 146 -9.16 -10.70 -5.17
N ALA A 147 -8.68 -9.67 -4.48
CA ALA A 147 -7.50 -9.77 -3.61
C ALA A 147 -7.69 -10.79 -2.48
N GLU A 148 -8.87 -10.79 -1.84
CA GLU A 148 -9.25 -11.75 -0.80
C GLU A 148 -9.29 -13.18 -1.36
N LYS A 149 -9.93 -13.41 -2.52
CA LYS A 149 -9.97 -14.73 -3.17
C LYS A 149 -8.59 -15.26 -3.53
N VAL A 150 -7.67 -14.39 -3.96
CA VAL A 150 -6.31 -14.78 -4.34
C VAL A 150 -5.42 -15.04 -3.13
N SER A 151 -5.56 -14.24 -2.08
CA SER A 151 -4.69 -14.31 -0.90
C SER A 151 -5.21 -15.24 0.20
N GLY A 152 -6.52 -15.49 0.25
CA GLY A 152 -7.18 -16.18 1.35
C GLY A 152 -7.35 -15.31 2.61
N LEU A 153 -7.11 -14.01 2.53
CA LEU A 153 -7.17 -13.06 3.64
C LEU A 153 -8.45 -12.22 3.57
N GLU A 154 -8.94 -11.76 4.72
CA GLU A 154 -9.99 -10.74 4.82
C GLU A 154 -9.39 -9.33 4.70
N LEU A 155 -9.93 -8.49 3.82
CA LEU A 155 -9.32 -7.21 3.43
C LEU A 155 -10.31 -6.04 3.42
N ASP A 156 -11.55 -6.23 3.88
CA ASP A 156 -12.53 -5.13 3.99
C ASP A 156 -12.00 -3.95 4.84
N TRP A 157 -11.25 -4.27 5.89
CA TRP A 157 -10.67 -3.30 6.80
C TRP A 157 -9.69 -2.39 6.08
N TYR A 158 -8.90 -2.95 5.16
CA TYR A 158 -7.89 -2.20 4.41
C TYR A 158 -8.55 -1.19 3.48
N LEU A 159 -9.60 -1.60 2.77
CA LEU A 159 -10.39 -0.69 1.95
C LEU A 159 -11.04 0.40 2.81
N THR A 160 -11.64 0.03 3.93
CA THR A 160 -12.33 0.94 4.83
C THR A 160 -11.37 1.98 5.40
N ASP A 161 -10.33 1.54 6.10
CA ASP A 161 -9.40 2.44 6.78
C ASP A 161 -8.61 3.29 5.79
N PHE A 162 -8.02 2.68 4.75
CA PHE A 162 -7.13 3.42 3.85
C PHE A 162 -7.89 4.33 2.88
N ALA A 163 -8.99 3.84 2.29
CA ALA A 163 -9.69 4.55 1.22
C ALA A 163 -10.89 5.35 1.71
N GLN A 164 -11.63 4.87 2.71
CA GLN A 164 -12.90 5.49 3.12
C GLN A 164 -12.76 6.42 4.33
N THR A 165 -11.58 6.46 4.95
CA THR A 165 -11.25 7.38 6.04
C THR A 165 -9.97 8.16 5.74
N THR A 166 -9.55 8.99 6.70
CA THR A 166 -8.23 9.63 6.76
C THR A 166 -7.41 9.09 7.94
N ASN A 167 -7.68 7.85 8.35
CA ASN A 167 -6.93 7.18 9.41
C ASN A 167 -5.47 7.00 8.98
N THR A 168 -4.54 7.29 9.89
CA THR A 168 -3.11 7.15 9.65
C THR A 168 -2.55 5.89 10.30
N ILE A 169 -1.43 5.44 9.76
CA ILE A 169 -0.62 4.34 10.30
C ILE A 169 0.52 4.97 11.08
N ASP A 170 0.58 4.71 12.38
CA ASP A 170 1.67 5.17 13.24
C ASP A 170 1.87 4.15 14.36
N TYR A 171 3.08 3.59 14.41
CA TYR A 171 3.50 2.55 15.33
C TYR A 171 4.83 2.92 15.95
N ALA A 172 4.99 2.58 17.22
CA ALA A 172 6.22 2.81 17.98
C ALA A 172 6.61 1.60 18.81
N VAL A 173 7.90 1.47 19.05
CA VAL A 173 8.43 0.61 20.13
C VAL A 173 8.22 1.37 21.43
N LYS A 174 7.35 0.85 22.30
CA LYS A 174 7.00 1.47 23.59
C LYS A 174 8.05 1.17 24.66
N SER A 175 8.46 -0.09 24.77
CA SER A 175 9.54 -0.51 25.67
C SER A 175 10.26 -1.76 25.16
N VAL A 176 11.51 -1.91 25.62
CA VAL A 176 12.32 -3.11 25.45
C VAL A 176 12.91 -3.45 26.82
N ASP A 177 12.37 -4.48 27.45
CA ASP A 177 12.71 -4.89 28.82
C ASP A 177 13.38 -6.27 28.78
N GLU A 178 14.70 -6.25 28.66
CA GLU A 178 15.56 -7.41 28.38
C GLU A 178 15.11 -8.23 27.17
N LYS A 179 14.16 -9.17 27.35
CA LYS A 179 13.63 -10.07 26.32
C LYS A 179 12.21 -9.70 25.89
N THR A 180 11.56 -8.78 26.58
CA THR A 180 10.18 -8.38 26.29
C THR A 180 10.17 -7.14 25.41
N ILE A 181 9.50 -7.22 24.27
CA ILE A 181 9.26 -6.07 23.40
C ILE A 181 7.79 -5.69 23.54
N THR A 182 7.52 -4.42 23.80
CA THR A 182 6.17 -3.86 23.76
C THR A 182 6.07 -2.83 22.65
N LEU A 183 5.11 -3.03 21.75
CA LEU A 183 4.75 -2.09 20.69
C LEU A 183 3.50 -1.31 21.07
N GLU A 184 3.35 -0.14 20.46
CA GLU A 184 2.18 0.71 20.58
C GLU A 184 1.75 1.22 19.21
N ARG A 185 0.45 1.10 18.94
CA ARG A 185 -0.24 1.70 17.80
C ARG A 185 -0.79 3.06 18.22
N LYS A 186 -0.25 4.12 17.62
CA LYS A 186 -0.69 5.51 17.81
C LYS A 186 -1.72 5.94 16.76
N GLY A 187 -1.54 5.46 15.53
CA GLY A 187 -2.44 5.73 14.42
C GLY A 187 -3.71 4.89 14.48
N LEU A 188 -4.79 5.41 13.91
CA LEU A 188 -6.11 4.74 13.94
C LEU A 188 -6.24 3.58 12.95
N MET A 189 -5.39 3.51 11.92
CA MET A 189 -5.38 2.40 10.98
C MET A 189 -4.48 1.25 11.49
N PRO A 190 -5.05 0.07 11.79
CA PRO A 190 -4.26 -1.10 12.15
C PRO A 190 -3.57 -1.72 10.91
N MET A 191 -2.42 -2.34 11.12
CA MET A 191 -1.62 -3.03 10.09
C MET A 191 -1.00 -4.30 10.67
N PRO A 192 -0.78 -5.35 9.85
CA PRO A 192 0.18 -6.39 10.19
C PRO A 192 1.60 -5.79 10.18
N ILE A 193 2.49 -6.28 11.05
CA ILE A 193 3.79 -5.63 11.30
C ILE A 193 4.94 -6.59 10.99
N ASP A 194 5.91 -6.14 10.19
CA ASP A 194 7.20 -6.80 10.03
C ASP A 194 8.23 -6.16 10.96
N LEU A 195 8.87 -6.95 11.81
CA LEU A 195 9.87 -6.47 12.77
C LEU A 195 11.22 -7.10 12.51
N LYS A 196 12.27 -6.32 12.67
CA LYS A 196 13.64 -6.82 12.83
C LYS A 196 14.11 -6.59 14.25
N VAL A 197 14.43 -7.66 14.94
CA VAL A 197 15.01 -7.64 16.27
C VAL A 197 16.51 -7.85 16.15
N ILE A 198 17.28 -6.97 16.77
CA ILE A 198 18.75 -7.07 16.89
C ILE A 198 19.04 -7.41 18.35
N TYR A 199 19.73 -8.52 18.59
CA TYR A 199 20.05 -9.00 19.93
C TYR A 199 21.39 -8.45 20.43
N ASN A 200 21.62 -8.55 21.74
CA ASN A 200 22.87 -8.09 22.37
C ASN A 200 24.10 -8.86 21.91
N ASP A 201 23.94 -10.11 21.45
CA ASP A 201 25.01 -10.93 20.88
C ASP A 201 25.31 -10.60 19.40
N GLY A 202 24.62 -9.61 18.83
CA GLY A 202 24.78 -9.18 17.44
C GLY A 202 23.97 -9.97 16.42
N THR A 203 23.29 -11.05 16.81
CA THR A 203 22.41 -11.80 15.90
C THR A 203 21.10 -11.05 15.64
N THR A 204 20.43 -11.35 14.52
CA THR A 204 19.17 -10.72 14.16
C THR A 204 18.09 -11.75 13.83
N GLU A 205 16.84 -11.43 14.14
CA GLU A 205 15.69 -12.25 13.82
C GLU A 205 14.56 -11.36 13.28
N ASN A 206 13.88 -11.83 12.23
CA ASN A 206 12.71 -11.15 11.68
C ASN A 206 11.45 -11.80 12.23
N PHE A 207 10.50 -10.98 12.68
CA PHE A 207 9.19 -11.42 13.14
C PHE A 207 8.09 -10.85 12.27
N TYR A 208 7.01 -11.60 12.11
CA TYR A 208 5.78 -11.13 11.50
C TYR A 208 4.65 -11.22 12.52
N ILE A 209 3.97 -10.09 12.73
CA ILE A 209 2.78 -9.99 13.58
C ILE A 209 1.56 -9.87 12.65
N PRO A 210 0.77 -10.95 12.47
CA PRO A 210 -0.45 -10.87 11.70
C PRO A 210 -1.46 -9.93 12.36
N LEU A 211 -2.27 -9.26 11.55
CA LEU A 211 -3.42 -8.52 12.06
C LEU A 211 -4.60 -9.48 12.18
N GLN A 212 -5.21 -9.57 13.37
CA GLN A 212 -6.29 -10.53 13.63
C GLN A 212 -7.48 -10.42 12.66
N MET A 213 -7.79 -9.21 12.18
CA MET A 213 -8.87 -8.96 11.23
C MET A 213 -8.65 -9.63 9.87
N MET A 214 -7.40 -9.94 9.50
CA MET A 214 -7.08 -10.59 8.23
C MET A 214 -7.48 -12.06 8.19
N ARG A 215 -7.74 -12.67 9.35
CA ARG A 215 -8.08 -14.11 9.48
C ARG A 215 -7.09 -15.05 8.80
N GLY A 216 -5.83 -14.64 8.72
CA GLY A 216 -4.73 -15.42 8.16
C GLY A 216 -3.45 -14.61 8.04
N GLU A 217 -2.41 -15.24 7.49
CA GLU A 217 -1.08 -14.66 7.33
C GLU A 217 -0.66 -14.56 5.87
N LYS A 218 0.15 -13.54 5.55
CA LYS A 218 0.82 -13.47 4.26
C LYS A 218 1.96 -14.50 4.18
N PRO A 219 2.34 -14.97 2.99
CA PRO A 219 3.55 -15.76 2.82
C PRO A 219 4.79 -14.96 3.28
N THR A 220 5.55 -15.52 4.22
CA THR A 220 6.76 -14.90 4.79
C THR A 220 7.78 -15.94 5.26
N SER A 221 9.05 -15.55 5.30
CA SER A 221 10.13 -16.33 5.93
C SER A 221 10.43 -15.90 7.37
N ALA A 222 9.77 -14.85 7.86
CA ALA A 222 9.91 -14.38 9.23
C ALA A 222 9.24 -15.34 10.23
N THR A 223 9.67 -15.27 11.49
CA THR A 223 9.03 -15.99 12.60
C THR A 223 7.64 -15.39 12.82
N ILE A 224 6.59 -16.15 12.50
CA ILE A 224 5.20 -15.74 12.76
C ILE A 224 4.92 -15.86 14.25
N ILE A 225 4.44 -14.78 14.86
CA ILE A 225 3.96 -14.77 16.24
C ILE A 225 2.46 -14.50 16.31
N LYS A 226 1.90 -14.50 17.52
CA LYS A 226 0.46 -14.34 17.73
C LYS A 226 -0.08 -13.08 17.04
N ASP A 227 -1.32 -13.17 16.57
CA ASP A 227 -1.99 -12.04 15.95
C ASP A 227 -2.18 -10.86 16.92
N TRP A 228 -2.09 -9.65 16.39
CA TRP A 228 -2.43 -8.44 17.11
C TRP A 228 -3.91 -8.13 16.88
N ALA A 229 -4.71 -8.21 17.95
CA ALA A 229 -6.09 -7.77 17.94
C ALA A 229 -6.18 -6.23 17.83
N TRP A 230 -6.81 -5.74 16.75
CA TRP A 230 -6.85 -4.32 16.37
C TRP A 230 -7.40 -3.38 17.45
N ALA A 231 -8.28 -3.88 18.32
CA ALA A 231 -8.87 -3.11 19.40
C ALA A 231 -7.89 -2.75 20.53
N TYR A 232 -6.76 -3.47 20.65
CA TYR A 232 -5.75 -3.22 21.67
C TYR A 232 -4.65 -2.31 21.11
N PRO A 233 -4.38 -1.14 21.73
CA PRO A 233 -3.36 -0.21 21.24
C PRO A 233 -1.93 -0.68 21.53
N THR A 234 -1.74 -1.70 22.37
CA THR A 234 -0.41 -2.23 22.72
C THR A 234 -0.33 -3.72 22.47
N TYR A 235 0.85 -4.20 22.11
CA TYR A 235 1.15 -5.61 21.90
C TYR A 235 2.53 -5.96 22.44
N SER A 236 2.61 -7.00 23.28
CA SER A 236 3.87 -7.44 23.88
C SER A 236 4.17 -8.89 23.53
N PHE A 237 5.44 -9.19 23.31
CA PHE A 237 5.91 -10.56 23.11
C PHE A 237 7.33 -10.73 23.65
N GLU A 238 7.71 -11.98 23.92
CA GLU A 238 9.04 -12.33 24.40
C GLU A 238 9.91 -12.92 23.29
N THR A 239 11.19 -12.57 23.32
CA THR A 239 12.22 -13.13 22.46
C THR A 239 13.08 -14.15 23.20
N LYS A 240 13.76 -15.03 22.45
CA LYS A 240 14.64 -16.06 23.06
C LYS A 240 15.87 -15.45 23.76
N LYS A 241 16.32 -14.28 23.30
CA LYS A 241 17.55 -13.61 23.72
C LYS A 241 17.27 -12.15 24.08
N SER A 242 18.15 -11.56 24.88
CA SER A 242 18.03 -10.14 25.25
C SER A 242 18.23 -9.23 24.04
N VAL A 243 17.32 -8.28 23.91
CA VAL A 243 17.16 -7.37 22.78
C VAL A 243 18.03 -6.14 22.96
N LYS A 244 18.71 -5.75 21.89
CA LYS A 244 19.49 -4.52 21.78
C LYS A 244 18.68 -3.41 21.13
N ASN A 245 18.00 -3.74 20.04
CA ASN A 245 17.24 -2.79 19.23
C ASN A 245 16.12 -3.49 18.45
N VAL A 246 15.07 -2.75 18.12
CA VAL A 246 13.94 -3.22 17.31
C VAL A 246 13.69 -2.21 16.19
N GLN A 247 13.52 -2.70 14.97
CA GLN A 247 13.15 -1.90 13.80
C GLN A 247 11.80 -2.38 13.29
N ILE A 248 10.88 -1.44 13.10
CA ILE A 248 9.56 -1.67 12.51
C ILE A 248 9.65 -1.40 11.00
N ASP A 249 9.09 -2.30 10.21
CA ASP A 249 8.88 -2.19 8.76
C ASP A 249 10.14 -1.74 7.99
N LEU A 250 11.06 -2.67 7.77
CA LEU A 250 12.33 -2.46 7.04
C LEU A 250 12.18 -1.95 5.60
N VAL A 251 10.96 -1.84 5.08
CA VAL A 251 10.65 -1.55 3.68
C VAL A 251 9.45 -0.60 3.58
N VAL A 252 9.66 0.66 3.93
CA VAL A 252 8.85 1.80 3.44
C VAL A 252 9.79 2.82 2.82
#